data_AF-A0A871R4Z8-F1
#
_entry.id   AF-A0A871R4Z8-F1
#
_cell.length_a   1.000
_cell.length_b   1.000
_cell.length_c   1.000
_cell.angle_alpha   90.00
_cell.angle_beta   90.00
_cell.angle_gamma   90.00
#
_symmetry.space_group_name_H-M   'P 1'
#
loop_
_entity.id
_entity.type
_entity.pdbx_description
1 polymer ?
#
loop_
_entity_poly.entity_id
_entity_poly.type
_entity_poly.pdbx_seq_one_letter_code
_entity_poly.pdbx_strand_id
1 'polypeptide(L)'
;MSLPITYDPVSKKVHLAEGYNASENELLEKEISQLNTLMKDYVNTNSDVPALPTPQAFTKKLSLLVRNMHTGAANSMKQKKYKEAAKQFDLALGLATARPKFENFQLSMAEVIICLMGRCDALMMDKQWLAAYQDAEILCQLAAAVPESHLRKGVCELQLGHPLEARTDFERGLCFKPGHAKLGMHLKLAQAAIDEQNGEN
;
A
#
# COMPACT_ATOMS: atom_id res chain seq x y z
N MET A 1 -10.69 34.93 12.86
CA MET A 1 -10.24 33.89 13.81
C MET A 1 -8.84 33.49 13.39
N SER A 2 -7.81 33.63 14.23
CA SER A 2 -6.43 33.24 13.86
C SER A 2 -6.16 31.80 14.28
N LEU A 3 -5.50 31.02 13.42
CA LEU A 3 -5.07 29.68 13.76
C LEU A 3 -3.77 29.73 14.58
N PRO A 4 -3.54 28.78 15.51
CA PRO A 4 -2.33 28.71 16.33
C PRO A 4 -1.17 28.09 15.54
N ILE A 5 -0.73 28.78 14.47
CA ILE A 5 0.34 28.33 13.58
C ILE A 5 1.45 29.37 13.47
N THR A 6 2.68 28.91 13.28
CA THR A 6 3.87 29.74 13.06
C THR A 6 4.59 29.28 11.79
N TYR A 7 5.29 30.21 11.14
CA TYR A 7 6.09 29.94 9.95
C TYR A 7 7.57 30.12 10.25
N ASP A 8 8.37 29.11 9.93
CA ASP A 8 9.83 29.20 10.00
C ASP A 8 10.38 29.60 8.63
N PRO A 9 10.98 30.80 8.49
CA PRO A 9 11.54 31.29 7.22
C PRO A 9 12.76 30.50 6.75
N VAL A 10 13.47 29.79 7.64
CA VAL A 10 14.67 29.01 7.30
C VAL A 10 14.27 27.67 6.70
N SER A 11 13.44 26.89 7.40
CA SER A 11 12.97 25.59 6.88
C SER A 11 11.85 25.71 5.86
N LYS A 12 11.22 26.89 5.76
CA LYS A 12 10.03 27.18 4.94
C LYS A 12 8.86 26.26 5.28
N LYS A 13 8.69 25.94 6.56
CA LYS A 13 7.63 25.07 7.06
C LYS A 13 6.71 25.83 8.01
N VAL A 14 5.47 25.37 8.05
CA VAL A 14 4.48 25.77 9.04
C VAL A 14 4.52 24.77 10.19
N HIS A 15 4.36 25.26 11.42
CA HIS A 15 4.32 24.46 12.65
C HIS A 15 3.21 24.96 13.56
N LEU A 16 2.76 24.11 14.49
CA LEU A 16 1.94 24.58 15.61
C LEU A 16 2.70 25.65 16.42
N ALA A 17 1.99 26.65 16.92
CA ALA A 17 2.56 27.67 17.78
C ALA A 17 3.03 27.08 19.12
N GLU A 18 4.02 27.74 19.74
CA GLU A 18 4.48 27.34 21.08
C GLU A 18 3.33 27.33 22.09
N GLY A 19 3.30 26.34 22.97
CA GLY A 19 2.24 26.13 23.95
C GLY A 19 1.05 25.30 23.45
N TYR A 20 0.99 25.00 22.15
CA TYR A 20 0.02 24.05 21.59
C TYR A 20 0.68 22.69 21.38
N ASN A 21 0.01 21.62 21.81
CA ASN A 21 0.50 20.25 21.60
C ASN A 21 -0.25 19.56 20.46
N ALA A 22 0.45 18.60 19.82
CA ALA A 22 -0.08 17.86 18.70
C ALA A 22 -1.25 16.94 19.08
N SER A 23 -1.30 16.41 20.31
CA SER A 23 -2.37 15.52 20.77
C SER A 23 -3.73 16.20 20.86
N GLU A 24 -3.77 17.45 21.32
CA GLU A 24 -5.01 18.24 21.42
C GLU A 24 -5.40 18.86 20.07
N ASN A 25 -4.48 18.89 19.11
CA ASN A 25 -4.64 19.55 17.81
C ASN A 25 -4.38 18.58 16.65
N GLU A 26 -4.72 17.30 16.79
CA GLU A 26 -4.35 16.24 15.85
C GLU A 26 -4.76 16.55 14.40
N LEU A 27 -6.00 17.05 14.22
CA LEU A 27 -6.50 17.44 12.89
C LEU A 27 -5.68 18.58 12.29
N LEU A 28 -5.38 19.61 13.08
CA LEU A 28 -4.59 20.76 12.62
C LEU A 28 -3.15 20.34 12.30
N GLU A 29 -2.53 19.50 13.12
CA GLU A 29 -1.19 18.96 12.87
C GLU A 29 -1.15 18.15 11.56
N LYS A 30 -2.20 17.38 11.27
CA LYS A 30 -2.34 16.65 10.01
C LYS A 30 -2.43 17.59 8.81
N GLU A 31 -3.23 18.65 8.90
CA GLU A 31 -3.34 19.68 7.84
C GLU A 31 -2.01 20.41 7.65
N ILE A 32 -1.30 20.75 8.73
CA ILE A 32 0.04 21.36 8.67
C ILE A 32 1.03 20.43 7.95
N SER A 33 1.02 19.14 8.26
CA SER A 33 1.87 18.14 7.60
C SER A 33 1.58 18.01 6.10
N GLN A 34 0.30 17.99 5.72
CA GLN A 34 -0.14 17.97 4.33
C GLN A 34 0.28 19.25 3.60
N LEU A 35 0.10 20.42 4.23
CA LEU A 35 0.50 21.71 3.70
C LEU A 35 2.02 21.77 3.46
N ASN A 36 2.82 21.33 4.42
CA ASN A 36 4.27 21.28 4.29
C ASN A 36 4.73 20.34 3.16
N THR A 37 4.05 19.21 2.99
CA THR A 37 4.29 18.29 1.87
C THR A 37 3.98 18.97 0.54
N LEU A 38 2.82 19.64 0.45
CA LEU A 38 2.40 20.36 -0.73
C LEU A 38 3.38 21.48 -1.10
N MET A 39 3.76 22.33 -0.14
CA MET A 39 4.73 23.42 -0.36
C MET A 39 6.06 22.90 -0.89
N LYS A 40 6.58 21.81 -0.28
CA LYS A 40 7.81 21.17 -0.75
C LYS A 40 7.68 20.70 -2.20
N ASP A 41 6.56 20.06 -2.55
CA ASP A 41 6.32 19.57 -3.91
C ASP A 41 6.23 20.72 -4.92
N TYR A 42 5.52 21.81 -4.58
CA TYR A 42 5.45 23.02 -5.41
C TYR A 42 6.82 23.63 -5.67
N VAL A 43 7.62 23.84 -4.63
CA VAL A 43 8.98 24.40 -4.78
C VAL A 43 9.84 23.50 -5.68
N ASN A 44 9.70 22.18 -5.56
CA ASN A 44 10.45 21.23 -6.37
C ASN A 44 10.02 21.18 -7.85
N THR A 45 8.82 21.66 -8.20
CA THR A 45 8.40 21.71 -9.61
C THR A 45 9.20 22.70 -10.45
N ASN A 46 9.80 23.72 -9.81
CA ASN A 46 10.50 24.81 -10.47
C ASN A 46 9.67 25.50 -11.56
N SER A 47 8.36 25.63 -11.31
CA SER A 47 7.36 26.31 -12.16
C SER A 47 6.41 27.11 -11.27
N ASP A 48 5.88 28.22 -11.77
CA ASP A 48 4.91 29.05 -11.04
C ASP A 48 3.61 28.29 -10.77
N VAL A 49 3.23 27.41 -11.71
CA VAL A 49 2.04 26.55 -11.61
C VAL A 49 2.42 25.14 -12.06
N PRO A 50 2.07 24.09 -11.27
CA PRO A 50 2.23 22.71 -11.70
C PRO A 50 1.46 22.43 -12.98
N ALA A 51 2.04 21.58 -13.84
CA ALA A 51 1.35 21.14 -15.05
C ALA A 51 0.06 20.38 -14.68
N LEU A 52 -0.94 20.45 -15.55
CA LEU A 52 -2.17 19.67 -15.39
C LEU A 52 -1.84 18.16 -15.36
N PRO A 53 -2.54 17.36 -14.53
CA PRO A 53 -2.29 15.93 -14.36
C PRO A 53 -2.68 15.14 -15.62
N THR A 54 -1.76 15.08 -16.58
CA THR A 54 -1.90 14.29 -17.81
C THR A 54 -0.94 13.10 -17.78
N PRO A 55 -1.22 12.00 -18.52
CA PRO A 55 -0.27 10.89 -18.65
C PRO A 55 1.13 11.32 -19.15
N GLN A 56 1.20 12.42 -19.92
CA GLN A 56 2.43 12.99 -20.44
C GLN A 56 3.18 13.82 -19.38
N ALA A 57 2.44 14.53 -18.51
CA ALA A 57 2.97 15.32 -17.40
C ALA A 57 3.21 14.47 -16.14
N PHE A 58 3.89 13.32 -16.31
CA PHE A 58 4.20 12.38 -15.25
C PHE A 58 5.72 12.23 -15.11
N THR A 59 6.26 12.32 -13.89
CA THR A 59 7.72 12.33 -13.69
C THR A 59 8.35 10.97 -14.01
N LYS A 60 8.94 10.88 -15.20
CA LYS A 60 9.56 9.65 -15.73
C LYS A 60 10.77 9.17 -14.92
N LYS A 61 11.57 10.11 -14.37
CA LYS A 61 12.75 9.76 -13.56
C LYS A 61 12.36 9.00 -12.30
N LEU A 62 11.27 9.43 -11.64
CA LEU A 62 10.76 8.76 -10.45
C LEU A 62 10.19 7.38 -10.79
N SER A 63 9.48 7.24 -11.92
CA SER A 63 9.02 5.92 -12.40
C SER A 63 10.17 4.97 -12.66
N LEU A 64 11.26 5.48 -13.26
CA LEU A 64 12.45 4.66 -13.50
C LEU A 64 13.06 4.19 -12.18
N LEU A 65 13.12 5.06 -11.16
CA LEU A 65 13.64 4.71 -9.84
C LEU A 65 12.75 3.66 -9.15
N VAL A 66 11.43 3.87 -9.10
CA VAL A 66 10.46 2.92 -8.55
C VAL A 66 10.59 1.57 -9.25
N ARG A 67 10.62 1.57 -10.58
CA ARG A 67 10.79 0.35 -11.39
C ARG A 67 12.10 -0.36 -11.08
N ASN A 68 13.22 0.36 -11.03
CA ASN A 68 14.52 -0.22 -10.72
C ASN A 68 14.52 -0.85 -9.31
N MET A 69 13.93 -0.16 -8.32
CA MET A 69 13.83 -0.69 -6.97
C MET A 69 12.96 -1.95 -6.91
N HIS A 70 11.79 -1.92 -7.56
CA HIS A 70 10.91 -3.08 -7.70
C HIS A 70 11.61 -4.26 -8.40
N THR A 71 12.41 -4.02 -9.45
CA THR A 71 13.17 -5.09 -10.11
C THR A 71 14.26 -5.68 -9.21
N GLY A 72 14.89 -4.86 -8.36
CA GLY A 72 15.81 -5.32 -7.33
C GLY A 72 15.12 -6.23 -6.31
N ALA A 73 13.97 -5.80 -5.80
CA ALA A 73 13.13 -6.59 -4.89
C ALA A 73 12.69 -7.93 -5.51
N ALA A 74 12.26 -7.92 -6.78
CA ALA A 74 11.91 -9.14 -7.50
C ALA A 74 13.10 -10.10 -7.70
N ASN A 75 14.32 -9.60 -7.82
CA ASN A 75 15.52 -10.44 -7.84
C ASN A 75 15.80 -11.06 -6.48
N SER A 76 15.62 -10.31 -5.38
CA SER A 76 15.71 -10.83 -4.01
C SER A 76 14.66 -11.92 -3.75
N MET A 77 13.44 -11.78 -4.28
CA MET A 77 12.40 -12.82 -4.25
C MET A 77 12.87 -14.11 -4.94
N LYS A 78 13.44 -14.02 -6.14
CA LYS A 78 13.98 -15.18 -6.88
C LYS A 78 15.10 -15.88 -6.12
N GLN A 79 15.92 -15.11 -5.40
CA GLN A 79 16.98 -15.63 -4.53
C GLN A 79 16.48 -16.17 -3.19
N LYS A 80 15.16 -16.19 -2.95
CA LYS A 80 14.51 -16.59 -1.70
C LYS A 80 14.92 -15.74 -0.49
N LYS A 81 15.40 -14.51 -0.71
CA LYS A 81 15.73 -13.54 0.34
C LYS A 81 14.49 -12.69 0.67
N TYR A 82 13.47 -13.33 1.24
CA TYR A 82 12.14 -12.73 1.38
C TYR A 82 12.12 -11.50 2.30
N LYS A 83 12.79 -11.57 3.45
CA LYS A 83 12.92 -10.43 4.36
C LYS A 83 13.62 -9.22 3.73
N GLU A 84 14.62 -9.45 2.88
CA GLU A 84 15.30 -8.38 2.15
C GLU A 84 14.40 -7.82 1.03
N ALA A 85 13.70 -8.69 0.30
CA ALA A 85 12.75 -8.29 -0.73
C ALA A 85 11.62 -7.42 -0.15
N ALA A 86 11.07 -7.78 1.01
CA ALA A 86 10.03 -6.99 1.69
C ALA A 86 10.51 -5.56 1.98
N LYS A 87 11.75 -5.39 2.47
CA LYS A 87 12.35 -4.06 2.69
C LYS A 87 12.55 -3.28 1.39
N GLN A 88 12.98 -3.95 0.32
CA GLN A 88 13.17 -3.30 -0.98
C GLN A 88 11.83 -2.88 -1.61
N PHE A 89 10.78 -3.69 -1.49
CA PHE A 89 9.43 -3.31 -1.91
C PHE A 89 8.87 -2.17 -1.06
N ASP A 90 9.13 -2.16 0.25
CA ASP A 90 8.75 -1.06 1.14
C ASP A 90 9.38 0.27 0.72
N LEU A 91 10.67 0.26 0.40
CA LEU A 91 11.34 1.45 -0.15
C LEU A 91 10.75 1.88 -1.50
N ALA A 92 10.44 0.93 -2.38
CA ALA A 92 9.79 1.21 -3.67
C ALA A 92 8.40 1.84 -3.48
N LEU A 93 7.63 1.31 -2.53
CA LEU A 93 6.31 1.82 -2.16
C LEU A 93 6.39 3.22 -1.55
N GLY A 94 7.38 3.49 -0.69
CA GLY A 94 7.66 4.82 -0.16
C GLY A 94 7.94 5.83 -1.26
N LEU A 95 8.71 5.46 -2.29
CA LEU A 95 8.95 6.31 -3.45
C LEU A 95 7.69 6.56 -4.28
N ALA A 96 6.87 5.52 -4.51
CA ALA A 96 5.63 5.64 -5.28
C ALA A 96 4.59 6.52 -4.56
N THR A 97 4.48 6.41 -3.23
CA THR A 97 3.53 7.20 -2.42
C THR A 97 4.00 8.64 -2.18
N ALA A 98 5.31 8.89 -2.20
CA ALA A 98 5.90 10.23 -2.08
C ALA A 98 5.81 11.08 -3.36
N ARG A 99 5.15 10.59 -4.42
CA ARG A 99 4.91 11.35 -5.64
C ARG A 99 4.16 12.67 -5.38
N PRO A 100 4.47 13.74 -6.12
CA PRO A 100 3.69 14.97 -6.05
C PRO A 100 2.21 14.73 -6.36
N LYS A 101 1.33 15.34 -5.55
CA LYS A 101 -0.12 15.03 -5.59
C LYS A 101 -0.88 15.65 -6.77
N PHE A 102 -0.21 16.51 -7.54
CA PHE A 102 -0.71 17.06 -8.80
C PHE A 102 -0.27 16.25 -10.04
N GLU A 103 0.37 15.10 -9.87
CA GLU A 103 0.62 14.16 -10.96
C GLU A 103 -0.62 13.33 -11.32
N ASN A 104 -0.55 12.59 -12.43
CA ASN A 104 -1.60 11.63 -12.79
C ASN A 104 -1.76 10.56 -11.69
N PHE A 105 -2.93 10.59 -11.04
CA PHE A 105 -3.25 9.68 -9.93
C PHE A 105 -3.28 8.21 -10.36
N GLN A 106 -3.84 7.89 -11.53
CA GLN A 106 -3.95 6.50 -11.98
C GLN A 106 -2.58 5.85 -12.21
N LEU A 107 -1.63 6.59 -12.80
CA LEU A 107 -0.26 6.10 -12.98
C LEU A 107 0.46 5.93 -11.63
N SER A 108 0.27 6.87 -10.71
CA SER A 108 0.81 6.77 -9.35
C SER A 108 0.25 5.55 -8.60
N MET A 109 -1.05 5.29 -8.72
CA MET A 109 -1.71 4.13 -8.11
C MET A 109 -1.28 2.81 -8.70
N ALA A 110 -1.06 2.73 -10.01
CA ALA A 110 -0.52 1.51 -10.61
C ALA A 110 0.85 1.12 -10.01
N GLU A 111 1.72 2.11 -9.76
CA GLU A 111 3.02 1.88 -9.11
C GLU A 111 2.89 1.50 -7.63
N VAL A 112 1.97 2.12 -6.89
CA VAL A 112 1.69 1.76 -5.50
C VAL A 112 1.17 0.33 -5.39
N ILE A 113 0.20 -0.04 -6.22
CA ILE A 113 -0.42 -1.37 -6.21
C ILE A 113 0.63 -2.45 -6.51
N ILE A 114 1.46 -2.30 -7.55
CA ILE A 114 2.45 -3.34 -7.89
C ILE A 114 3.52 -3.50 -6.80
N CYS A 115 3.97 -2.40 -6.18
CA CYS A 115 4.92 -2.47 -5.08
C CYS A 115 4.30 -3.10 -3.83
N LEU A 116 3.05 -2.76 -3.51
CA LEU A 116 2.32 -3.33 -2.38
C LEU A 116 2.03 -4.83 -2.57
N MET A 117 1.66 -5.27 -3.78
CA MET A 117 1.54 -6.69 -4.11
C MET A 117 2.85 -7.43 -3.89
N GLY A 118 3.97 -6.85 -4.34
CA GLY A 118 5.30 -7.42 -4.12
C GLY A 118 5.70 -7.52 -2.65
N ARG A 119 5.42 -6.46 -1.86
CA ARG A 119 5.67 -6.46 -0.41
C ARG A 119 4.84 -7.53 0.30
N CYS A 120 3.55 -7.61 -0.02
CA CYS A 120 2.65 -8.63 0.50
C CYS A 120 3.17 -10.04 0.20
N ASP A 121 3.52 -10.32 -1.06
CA ASP A 121 4.05 -11.64 -1.45
C ASP A 121 5.36 -11.97 -0.71
N ALA A 122 6.25 -10.99 -0.54
CA ALA A 122 7.49 -11.19 0.21
C ALA A 122 7.23 -11.50 1.71
N LEU A 123 6.30 -10.77 2.34
CA LEU A 123 5.91 -10.99 3.74
C LEU A 123 5.25 -12.36 3.94
N MET A 124 4.37 -12.78 3.02
CA MET A 124 3.76 -14.12 3.04
C MET A 124 4.84 -15.22 2.95
N MET A 125 5.80 -15.07 2.03
CA MET A 125 6.89 -16.04 1.88
C MET A 125 7.84 -16.09 3.09
N ASP A 126 7.98 -14.97 3.80
CA ASP A 126 8.70 -14.89 5.09
C ASP A 126 7.84 -15.30 6.30
N LYS A 127 6.59 -15.76 6.07
CA LYS A 127 5.61 -16.16 7.09
C LYS A 127 5.22 -15.05 8.07
N GLN A 128 5.35 -13.79 7.67
CA GLN A 128 4.89 -12.64 8.43
C GLN A 128 3.41 -12.36 8.14
N TRP A 129 2.54 -13.29 8.54
CA TRP A 129 1.13 -13.33 8.12
C TRP A 129 0.32 -12.10 8.52
N LEU A 130 0.53 -11.54 9.71
CA LEU A 130 -0.21 -10.35 10.17
C LEU A 130 0.15 -9.12 9.33
N ALA A 131 1.43 -8.91 9.03
CA ALA A 131 1.87 -7.80 8.19
C ALA A 131 1.41 -7.97 6.74
N ALA A 132 1.49 -9.20 6.22
CA ALA A 132 0.97 -9.53 4.89
C ALA A 132 -0.55 -9.32 4.79
N TYR A 133 -1.29 -9.66 5.85
CA TYR A 133 -2.74 -9.44 5.91
C TYR A 133 -3.09 -7.96 5.77
N GLN A 134 -2.38 -7.07 6.46
CA GLN A 134 -2.58 -5.61 6.34
C GLN A 134 -2.37 -5.12 4.90
N ASP A 135 -1.32 -5.61 4.22
CA ASP A 135 -1.10 -5.28 2.81
C ASP A 135 -2.21 -5.82 1.91
N ALA A 136 -2.64 -7.06 2.14
CA ALA A 136 -3.70 -7.70 1.38
C ALA A 136 -5.06 -6.99 1.56
N GLU A 137 -5.37 -6.51 2.76
CA GLU A 137 -6.57 -5.73 3.05
C GLU A 137 -6.59 -4.41 2.25
N ILE A 138 -5.47 -3.68 2.24
CA ILE A 138 -5.32 -2.48 1.43
C ILE A 138 -5.46 -2.82 -0.06
N LEU A 139 -4.87 -3.93 -0.53
CA LEU A 139 -5.03 -4.39 -1.91
C LEU A 139 -6.47 -4.72 -2.28
N CYS A 140 -7.26 -5.30 -1.36
CA CYS A 140 -8.69 -5.53 -1.58
C CYS A 140 -9.49 -4.23 -1.69
N GLN A 141 -9.00 -3.11 -1.14
CA GLN A 141 -9.62 -1.79 -1.30
C GLN A 141 -9.18 -1.11 -2.61
N LEU A 142 -7.88 -1.17 -2.94
CA LEU A 142 -7.31 -0.47 -4.10
C LEU A 142 -7.48 -1.23 -5.42
N ALA A 143 -7.48 -2.56 -5.35
CA ALA A 143 -7.46 -3.48 -6.48
C ALA A 143 -8.47 -4.62 -6.27
N ALA A 144 -9.68 -4.28 -5.83
CA ALA A 144 -10.74 -5.23 -5.51
C ALA A 144 -11.07 -6.18 -6.68
N ALA A 145 -10.99 -5.70 -7.93
CA ALA A 145 -11.27 -6.50 -9.11
C ALA A 145 -10.15 -7.49 -9.49
N VAL A 146 -9.00 -7.44 -8.81
CA VAL A 146 -7.89 -8.38 -9.00
C VAL A 146 -8.11 -9.57 -8.06
N PRO A 147 -8.42 -10.78 -8.57
CA PRO A 147 -8.72 -11.94 -7.74
C PRO A 147 -7.57 -12.32 -6.79
N GLU A 148 -6.33 -12.07 -7.21
CA GLU A 148 -5.15 -12.34 -6.41
C GLU A 148 -5.03 -11.45 -5.16
N SER A 149 -5.75 -10.32 -5.07
CA SER A 149 -5.83 -9.52 -3.85
C SER A 149 -6.59 -10.28 -2.76
N HIS A 150 -7.77 -10.81 -3.10
CA HIS A 150 -8.58 -11.64 -2.20
C HIS A 150 -7.89 -12.96 -1.87
N LEU A 151 -7.19 -13.55 -2.83
CA LEU A 151 -6.37 -14.75 -2.58
C LEU A 151 -5.32 -14.51 -1.49
N ARG A 152 -4.60 -13.39 -1.55
CA ARG A 152 -3.58 -13.05 -0.53
C ARG A 152 -4.23 -12.88 0.84
N LYS A 153 -5.35 -12.15 0.91
CA LYS A 153 -6.07 -11.90 2.16
C LYS A 153 -6.56 -13.19 2.80
N GLY A 154 -7.28 -14.03 2.04
CA GLY A 154 -7.79 -15.30 2.56
C GLY A 154 -6.67 -16.29 2.94
N VAL A 155 -5.55 -16.32 2.22
CA VAL A 155 -4.40 -17.16 2.63
C VAL A 155 -3.82 -16.67 3.96
N CYS A 156 -3.70 -15.36 4.17
CA CYS A 156 -3.24 -14.83 5.45
C CYS A 156 -4.22 -15.15 6.58
N GLU A 157 -5.53 -15.01 6.35
CA GLU A 157 -6.58 -15.36 7.32
C GLU A 157 -6.52 -16.84 7.72
N LEU A 158 -6.35 -17.77 6.76
CA LEU A 158 -6.15 -19.18 7.08
C LEU A 158 -4.94 -19.41 7.97
N GLN A 159 -3.81 -18.77 7.67
CA GLN A 159 -2.59 -18.92 8.46
C GLN A 159 -2.69 -18.27 9.84
N LEU A 160 -3.60 -17.30 10.00
CA LEU A 160 -3.93 -16.66 11.27
C LEU A 160 -5.02 -17.40 12.07
N GLY A 161 -5.58 -18.50 11.53
CA GLY A 161 -6.59 -19.31 12.21
C GLY A 161 -8.03 -18.81 12.03
N HIS A 162 -8.31 -18.02 10.99
CA HIS A 162 -9.62 -17.44 10.68
C HIS A 162 -10.20 -18.05 9.38
N PRO A 163 -10.61 -19.34 9.38
CA PRO A 163 -10.99 -20.02 8.14
C PRO A 163 -12.36 -19.62 7.60
N LEU A 164 -13.27 -19.11 8.45
CA LEU A 164 -14.57 -18.60 8.02
C LEU A 164 -14.42 -17.33 7.17
N GLU A 165 -13.61 -16.40 7.65
CA GLU A 165 -13.23 -15.17 6.96
C GLU A 165 -12.52 -15.50 5.65
N ALA A 166 -11.54 -16.41 5.70
CA ALA A 166 -10.81 -16.84 4.52
C ALA A 166 -11.71 -17.41 3.42
N ARG A 167 -12.70 -18.24 3.80
CA ARG A 167 -13.71 -18.77 2.88
C ARG A 167 -14.43 -17.63 2.16
N THR A 168 -14.92 -16.64 2.91
CA THR A 168 -15.61 -15.47 2.35
C THR A 168 -14.73 -14.68 1.38
N ASP A 169 -13.47 -14.45 1.71
CA ASP A 169 -12.53 -13.77 0.82
C ASP A 169 -12.24 -14.60 -0.45
N PHE A 170 -12.08 -15.91 -0.35
CA PHE A 170 -11.90 -16.76 -1.53
C PHE A 170 -13.11 -16.78 -2.46
N GLU A 171 -14.32 -16.87 -1.89
CA GLU A 171 -15.59 -16.75 -2.64
C GLU A 171 -15.69 -15.41 -3.35
N ARG A 172 -15.35 -14.31 -2.66
CA ARG A 172 -15.34 -12.97 -3.25
C ARG A 172 -14.35 -12.85 -4.40
N GLY A 173 -13.15 -13.42 -4.27
CA GLY A 173 -12.18 -13.50 -5.36
C GLY A 173 -12.73 -14.27 -6.58
N LEU A 174 -13.46 -15.36 -6.35
CA LEU A 174 -14.09 -16.16 -7.41
C LEU A 174 -15.24 -15.41 -8.10
N CYS A 175 -15.91 -14.46 -7.43
CA CYS A 175 -16.88 -13.59 -8.10
C CYS A 175 -16.24 -12.72 -9.19
N PHE A 176 -14.98 -12.29 -9.01
CA PHE A 176 -14.25 -11.52 -10.03
C PHE A 176 -13.65 -12.40 -11.13
N LYS A 177 -13.27 -13.64 -10.82
CA LYS A 177 -12.76 -14.62 -11.80
C LYS A 177 -13.22 -16.04 -11.48
N PRO A 178 -14.39 -16.45 -12.01
CA PRO A 178 -14.86 -17.82 -11.88
C PRO A 178 -13.84 -18.80 -12.47
N GLY A 179 -13.64 -19.94 -11.80
CA GLY A 179 -12.67 -20.97 -12.25
C GLY A 179 -11.20 -20.64 -11.96
N HIS A 180 -10.90 -19.62 -11.14
CA HIS A 180 -9.53 -19.37 -10.72
C HIS A 180 -8.99 -20.53 -9.86
N ALA A 181 -8.08 -21.34 -10.43
CA ALA A 181 -7.62 -22.60 -9.84
C ALA A 181 -7.10 -22.48 -8.39
N LYS A 182 -6.23 -21.49 -8.09
CA LYS A 182 -5.69 -21.31 -6.72
C LYS A 182 -6.77 -20.95 -5.70
N LEU A 183 -7.64 -19.99 -6.03
CA LEU A 183 -8.78 -19.63 -5.18
C LEU A 183 -9.69 -20.84 -4.91
N GLY A 184 -10.04 -21.61 -5.94
CA GLY A 184 -10.85 -22.82 -5.77
C GLY A 184 -10.18 -23.89 -4.92
N MET A 185 -8.85 -24.05 -5.03
CA MET A 185 -8.07 -24.95 -4.17
C MET A 185 -8.09 -24.48 -2.71
N HIS A 186 -7.80 -23.19 -2.47
CA HIS A 186 -7.77 -22.62 -1.12
C HIS A 186 -9.15 -22.56 -0.46
N LEU A 187 -10.22 -22.37 -1.25
CA LEU A 187 -11.59 -22.45 -0.76
C LEU A 187 -11.91 -23.83 -0.16
N LYS A 188 -11.46 -24.91 -0.82
CA LYS A 188 -11.60 -26.27 -0.29
C LYS A 188 -10.80 -26.48 1.00
N LEU A 189 -9.60 -25.91 1.07
CA LEU A 189 -8.78 -25.96 2.30
C LEU A 189 -9.45 -25.21 3.45
N ALA A 190 -10.06 -24.05 3.18
CA ALA A 190 -10.82 -23.30 4.17
C ALA A 190 -12.03 -24.09 4.67
N GLN A 191 -12.77 -24.72 3.75
CA GLN A 191 -13.93 -25.54 4.12
C GLN A 191 -13.51 -26.73 4.99
N ALA A 192 -12.47 -27.47 4.62
CA ALA A 192 -11.97 -28.58 5.44
C ALA A 192 -11.54 -28.12 6.85
N ALA A 193 -10.91 -26.94 6.97
CA ALA A 193 -10.53 -26.39 8.27
C ALA A 193 -11.74 -25.98 9.11
N ILE A 194 -12.84 -25.52 8.48
CA ILE A 194 -14.11 -25.22 9.17
C ILE A 194 -14.75 -26.52 9.67
N ASP A 195 -14.81 -27.55 8.83
CA ASP A 195 -15.41 -28.84 9.17
C ASP A 195 -14.66 -29.49 10.35
N GLU A 196 -13.32 -29.45 10.32
CA GLU A 196 -12.47 -29.93 11.42
C GLU A 196 -12.74 -29.16 12.73
N GLN A 197 -12.87 -27.82 12.66
CA GLN A 197 -13.21 -27.00 13.84
C GLN A 197 -14.60 -27.30 14.41
N ASN A 198 -15.53 -27.72 13.56
CA ASN A 198 -16.90 -28.09 13.95
C ASN A 198 -17.01 -29.55 14.43
N GLY A 199 -15.95 -30.35 14.32
CA GLY A 199 -15.96 -31.77 14.68
C GLY A 199 -16.67 -32.66 13.65
N GLU A 200 -16.85 -32.18 12.43
CA GLU A 200 -17.43 -32.91 11.31
C GLU A 200 -16.28 -33.61 10.54
N ASN A 201 -15.88 -34.81 11.00
CA ASN A 201 -14.94 -35.69 10.30
C ASN A 201 -15.64 -36.85 9.61
#